data_AF-A0A1M6UKB5-F1
#
_entry.id   AF-A0A1M6UKB5-F1
#
_cell.length_a   1.000
_cell.length_b   1.000
_cell.length_c   1.000
_cell.angle_alpha   90.00
_cell.angle_beta   90.00
_cell.angle_gamma   90.00
#
_symmetry.space_group_name_H-M   'P 1'
#
loop_
_entity.id
_entity.type
_entity.pdbx_description
1 polymer ?
#
loop_
_entity_poly.entity_id
_entity_poly.type
_entity_poly.pdbx_seq_one_letter_code
_entity_poly.pdbx_strand_id
1 'polypeptide(L)'
;MKKIFIYISIISSITFATTNLYEVDGSKVDNIKRTKGPKALVKTKHIQKDYSTNSVYAIQDSLYVSLKDSISWLEMEKNKDYTICIDDVRDGFWKSPNIFVKKKENCILLNSGNLVKSNRIQYVTQIGNVFTFNLLVGMKYIDLSTQEHLIGTDLHCSRTRSGNCIYNDPVRHERIDKILAVDKYKVTECEFVQALWDSIPAQENKNLDDNNNFWIEKKKNMKKSGKCDAHDSAATRIHLYHAFLYANVRSLRDGFKPVYSLKKTESQKKSFDNKDGSFNIDGTSFFVNVAENINVMIDKNADGYRLPYYDEWTALSRGSAGTYGEGNLNDSTRKAQYAWFGIRESDDFYSTLDSTKFENQIILKHSCGLWKQRSRPVGMLKPNDYGLYDMLGLVCERVMLPGKSLFHNEVSSCKGGFLTSSFEELNVRNHCDDDGFASKLYQGLRLVRQIK
;
A
#
# COMPACT_ATOMS: atom_id res chain seq x y z
N MET A 1 -8.08 -65.91 23.25
CA MET A 1 -6.79 -65.19 23.21
C MET A 1 -7.06 -63.69 23.25
N LYS A 2 -6.50 -63.00 24.24
CA LYS A 2 -6.78 -61.59 24.57
C LYS A 2 -6.03 -60.63 23.63
N LYS A 3 -6.74 -59.55 23.29
CA LYS A 3 -6.33 -58.38 22.50
C LYS A 3 -5.22 -57.58 23.18
N ILE A 4 -4.28 -57.03 22.40
CA ILE A 4 -3.67 -55.72 22.63
C ILE A 4 -3.48 -55.06 21.25
N PHE A 5 -4.23 -53.98 21.00
CA PHE A 5 -3.98 -53.03 19.90
C PHE A 5 -3.54 -51.73 20.56
N ILE A 6 -2.30 -51.31 20.27
CA ILE A 6 -1.72 -50.06 20.78
C ILE A 6 -2.11 -48.94 19.80
N TYR A 7 -2.92 -47.99 20.28
CA TYR A 7 -3.21 -46.73 19.60
C TYR A 7 -2.18 -45.69 20.05
N ILE A 8 -1.31 -45.25 19.15
CA ILE A 8 -0.40 -44.11 19.38
C ILE A 8 -1.17 -42.85 18.97
N SER A 9 -1.63 -42.07 19.96
CA SER A 9 -2.15 -40.72 19.74
C SER A 9 -0.99 -39.75 19.61
N ILE A 10 -0.81 -39.18 18.41
CA ILE A 10 0.09 -38.06 18.17
C ILE A 10 -0.66 -36.79 18.56
N ILE A 11 -0.33 -36.23 19.73
CA ILE A 11 -0.79 -34.90 20.14
C ILE A 11 0.11 -33.88 19.44
N SER A 12 -0.38 -33.28 18.36
CA SER A 12 0.23 -32.10 17.75
C SER A 12 -0.04 -30.88 18.63
N SER A 13 1.02 -30.38 19.26
CA SER A 13 1.02 -29.12 20.01
C SER A 13 0.91 -27.98 19.00
N ILE A 14 -0.25 -27.31 18.94
CA ILE A 14 -0.41 -26.06 18.21
C ILE A 14 0.19 -24.95 19.09
N THR A 15 1.45 -24.64 18.89
CA THR A 15 2.05 -23.40 19.41
C THR A 15 1.47 -22.23 18.60
N PHE A 16 0.52 -21.51 19.19
CA PHE A 16 0.12 -20.19 18.69
C PHE A 16 1.32 -19.25 18.84
N ALA A 17 1.85 -18.75 17.73
CA ALA A 17 2.85 -17.70 17.74
C ALA A 17 2.24 -16.44 18.36
N THR A 18 2.59 -16.15 19.61
CA THR A 18 2.29 -14.87 20.24
C THR A 18 3.23 -13.83 19.62
N THR A 19 2.71 -13.00 18.71
CA THR A 19 3.45 -11.86 18.17
C THR A 19 3.64 -10.83 19.28
N ASN A 20 4.89 -10.64 19.72
CA ASN A 20 5.23 -9.55 20.64
C ASN A 20 5.31 -8.25 19.83
N LEU A 21 4.60 -7.21 20.28
CA LEU A 21 4.71 -5.84 19.77
C LEU A 21 5.81 -5.11 20.54
N TYR A 22 6.53 -4.21 19.88
CA TYR A 22 7.64 -3.45 20.45
C TYR A 22 7.45 -1.94 20.20
N GLU A 23 7.86 -1.13 21.18
CA GLU A 23 7.92 0.33 21.12
C GLU A 23 9.06 0.79 20.19
N VAL A 24 9.09 2.09 19.87
CA VAL A 24 10.09 2.70 18.98
C VAL A 24 11.53 2.55 19.51
N ASP A 25 11.71 2.36 20.82
CA ASP A 25 13.00 2.10 21.47
C ASP A 25 13.36 0.60 21.59
N GLY A 26 12.52 -0.30 21.07
CA GLY A 26 12.72 -1.75 21.12
C GLY A 26 12.23 -2.41 22.42
N SER A 27 11.63 -1.68 23.35
CA SER A 27 10.99 -2.27 24.54
C SER A 27 9.68 -2.98 24.18
N LYS A 28 9.32 -4.06 24.90
CA LYS A 28 8.11 -4.84 24.62
C LYS A 28 6.85 -4.08 25.06
N VAL A 29 5.89 -3.90 24.14
CA VAL A 29 4.61 -3.22 24.42
C VAL A 29 3.79 -4.09 25.37
N ASP A 30 3.51 -3.57 26.56
CA ASP A 30 2.63 -4.23 27.51
C ASP A 30 1.17 -4.07 27.06
N ASN A 31 0.41 -5.17 27.02
CA ASN A 31 -0.91 -5.26 26.37
C ASN A 31 -1.98 -4.31 26.98
N ILE A 32 -1.66 -3.63 28.08
CA ILE A 32 -2.57 -2.80 28.87
C ILE A 32 -2.55 -1.32 28.41
N LYS A 33 -1.60 -0.89 27.57
CA LYS A 33 -1.44 0.53 27.16
C LYS A 33 -1.64 0.81 25.67
N ARG A 34 -2.80 0.46 25.11
CA ARG A 34 -3.16 0.91 23.74
C ARG A 34 -3.51 2.40 23.72
N THR A 35 -2.75 3.19 22.97
CA THR A 35 -2.93 4.65 22.83
C THR A 35 -4.21 5.01 22.07
N LYS A 36 -4.96 5.97 22.61
CA LYS A 36 -6.17 6.57 22.03
C LYS A 36 -5.81 7.54 20.89
N GLY A 37 -5.73 7.05 19.66
CA GLY A 37 -5.64 7.90 18.46
C GLY A 37 -6.99 8.55 18.10
N PRO A 38 -7.00 9.68 17.38
CA PRO A 38 -8.23 10.36 16.98
C PRO A 38 -9.00 9.51 15.95
N LYS A 39 -10.28 9.27 16.25
CA LYS A 39 -11.24 8.58 15.38
C LYS A 39 -11.84 9.60 14.41
N ALA A 40 -11.87 9.30 13.12
CA ALA A 40 -12.68 10.04 12.15
C ALA A 40 -14.16 10.02 12.59
N LEU A 41 -14.84 11.15 12.47
CA LEU A 41 -16.23 11.33 12.92
C LEU A 41 -17.21 10.58 12.01
N VAL A 42 -17.37 9.30 12.26
CA VAL A 42 -18.65 8.60 12.09
C VAL A 42 -19.31 8.60 13.47
N LYS A 43 -20.60 8.94 13.58
CA LYS A 43 -21.36 8.82 14.84
C LYS A 43 -21.40 7.34 15.27
N THR A 44 -20.37 6.90 15.97
CA THR A 44 -20.31 5.59 16.60
C THR A 44 -20.98 5.70 17.96
N LYS A 45 -22.23 5.27 18.08
CA LYS A 45 -22.84 5.03 19.39
C LYS A 45 -22.18 3.79 20.00
N HIS A 46 -21.16 3.99 20.83
CA HIS A 46 -20.66 2.95 21.74
C HIS A 46 -21.75 2.70 22.79
N ILE A 47 -22.56 1.66 22.60
CA ILE A 47 -23.46 1.18 23.66
C ILE A 47 -22.60 0.33 24.59
N GLN A 48 -22.07 0.96 25.63
CA GLN A 48 -21.43 0.26 26.73
C GLN A 48 -22.55 -0.32 27.60
N LYS A 49 -22.82 -1.62 27.47
CA LYS A 49 -23.69 -2.35 28.41
C LYS A 49 -22.82 -2.92 29.53
N ASP A 50 -23.06 -2.45 30.74
CA ASP A 50 -22.49 -3.01 31.95
C ASP A 50 -23.09 -4.38 32.30
N TYR A 51 -22.23 -5.21 32.90
CA TYR A 51 -22.42 -6.45 33.66
C TYR A 51 -22.40 -7.84 32.99
N SER A 52 -21.42 -8.59 33.49
CA SER A 52 -21.36 -10.02 33.83
C SER A 52 -20.91 -11.05 32.77
N THR A 53 -19.73 -11.60 33.07
CA THR A 53 -19.16 -12.93 32.81
C THR A 53 -19.61 -13.74 31.58
N ASN A 54 -18.60 -14.07 30.77
CA ASN A 54 -18.56 -15.09 29.72
C ASN A 54 -19.28 -14.79 28.41
N SER A 55 -18.75 -13.81 27.66
CA SER A 55 -18.44 -14.03 26.24
C SER A 55 -17.47 -12.95 25.74
N VAL A 56 -16.30 -13.37 25.26
CA VAL A 56 -15.35 -12.49 24.55
C VAL A 56 -15.89 -12.31 23.13
N TYR A 57 -16.94 -11.51 22.95
CA TYR A 57 -17.33 -11.05 21.62
C TYR A 57 -16.49 -9.82 21.27
N ALA A 58 -15.80 -9.92 20.14
CA ALA A 58 -15.01 -8.85 19.55
C ALA A 58 -15.86 -7.57 19.43
N ILE A 59 -15.27 -6.43 19.79
CA ILE A 59 -15.86 -5.10 19.59
C ILE A 59 -16.20 -4.98 18.11
N GLN A 60 -17.50 -4.97 17.81
CA GLN A 60 -18.03 -4.95 16.46
C GLN A 60 -18.21 -3.49 16.04
N ASP A 61 -17.57 -3.08 14.96
CA ASP A 61 -17.71 -1.73 14.44
C ASP A 61 -19.08 -1.62 13.73
N SER A 62 -19.99 -0.81 14.29
CA SER A 62 -21.31 -0.54 13.71
C SER A 62 -21.28 0.72 12.84
N LEU A 63 -21.71 0.59 11.60
CA LEU A 63 -21.87 1.66 10.63
C LEU A 63 -23.37 1.92 10.41
N TYR A 64 -23.78 3.16 10.60
CA TYR A 64 -25.14 3.60 10.31
C TYR A 64 -25.13 4.41 9.02
N VAL A 65 -25.95 4.00 8.06
CA VAL A 65 -26.01 4.62 6.74
C VAL A 65 -27.39 5.24 6.51
N SER A 66 -27.38 6.44 5.92
CA SER A 66 -28.59 7.15 5.53
C SER A 66 -28.91 6.87 4.06
N LEU A 67 -30.19 6.81 3.72
CA LEU A 67 -30.65 6.66 2.33
C LEU A 67 -30.82 8.00 1.60
N LYS A 68 -30.37 9.10 2.19
CA LYS A 68 -30.45 10.43 1.54
C LYS A 68 -29.60 10.50 0.28
N ASP A 69 -28.46 9.81 0.28
CA ASP A 69 -27.55 9.74 -0.86
C ASP A 69 -27.74 8.41 -1.59
N SER A 70 -27.86 8.47 -2.91
CA SER A 70 -27.98 7.26 -3.75
C SER A 70 -26.70 6.42 -3.75
N ILE A 71 -25.56 7.06 -3.48
CA ILE A 71 -24.23 6.47 -3.43
C ILE A 71 -23.53 6.90 -2.13
N SER A 72 -23.06 5.92 -1.38
CA SER A 72 -22.25 6.13 -0.18
C SER A 72 -20.96 5.31 -0.25
N TRP A 73 -19.88 5.82 0.34
CA TRP A 73 -18.59 5.15 0.45
C TRP A 73 -18.33 4.76 1.90
N LEU A 74 -18.13 3.47 2.14
CA LEU A 74 -17.87 2.91 3.46
C LEU A 74 -16.42 2.44 3.53
N GLU A 75 -15.61 3.13 4.32
CA GLU A 75 -14.23 2.76 4.59
C GLU A 75 -14.16 1.72 5.72
N MET A 76 -13.44 0.63 5.47
CA MET A 76 -13.40 -0.51 6.37
C MET A 76 -11.96 -0.99 6.52
N GLU A 77 -11.56 -1.43 7.70
CA GLU A 77 -10.33 -2.21 7.91
C GLU A 77 -10.53 -3.68 7.50
N LYS A 78 -9.46 -4.34 7.03
CA LYS A 78 -9.48 -5.78 6.69
C LYS A 78 -9.58 -6.66 7.94
N ASN A 79 -9.94 -7.94 7.77
CA ASN A 79 -10.08 -8.94 8.83
C ASN A 79 -11.04 -8.58 9.98
N LYS A 80 -12.02 -7.71 9.74
CA LYS A 80 -12.98 -7.27 10.75
C LYS A 80 -14.41 -7.60 10.36
N ASP A 81 -15.23 -7.80 11.38
CA ASP A 81 -16.67 -7.92 11.25
C ASP A 81 -17.34 -6.57 11.53
N TYR A 82 -18.22 -6.17 10.63
CA TYR A 82 -18.97 -4.92 10.70
C TYR A 82 -20.46 -5.20 10.77
N THR A 83 -21.17 -4.38 11.54
CA THR A 83 -22.62 -4.29 11.42
C THR A 83 -22.96 -3.06 10.61
N ILE A 84 -23.63 -3.21 9.47
CA ILE A 84 -24.11 -2.06 8.68
C ILE A 84 -25.62 -1.98 8.85
N CYS A 85 -26.12 -0.86 9.36
CA CYS A 85 -27.53 -0.62 9.66
C CYS A 85 -28.05 0.58 8.87
N ILE A 86 -29.32 0.54 8.47
CA ILE A 86 -30.02 1.70 7.91
C ILE A 86 -30.87 2.34 9.01
N ASP A 87 -30.74 3.64 9.19
CA ASP A 87 -31.41 4.39 10.26
C ASP A 87 -32.94 4.52 10.02
N ASP A 88 -33.37 4.68 8.77
CA ASP A 88 -34.68 5.28 8.46
C ASP A 88 -35.71 4.35 7.80
N VAL A 89 -35.45 3.05 7.60
CA VAL A 89 -36.39 2.18 6.85
C VAL A 89 -36.62 0.84 7.54
N ARG A 90 -37.89 0.48 7.73
CA ARG A 90 -38.30 -0.77 8.40
C ARG A 90 -38.44 -1.97 7.46
N ASP A 91 -38.42 -1.74 6.14
CA ASP A 91 -38.91 -2.74 5.18
C ASP A 91 -38.14 -2.76 3.84
N GLY A 92 -36.99 -3.44 3.84
CA GLY A 92 -36.23 -3.71 2.63
C GLY A 92 -35.29 -4.91 2.80
N PHE A 93 -34.48 -5.16 1.77
CA PHE A 93 -33.54 -6.27 1.79
C PHE A 93 -32.21 -5.90 1.14
N TRP A 94 -31.16 -6.52 1.67
CA TRP A 94 -29.81 -6.33 1.19
C TRP A 94 -29.51 -7.33 0.06
N LYS A 95 -28.88 -6.83 -1.00
CA LYS A 95 -28.29 -7.63 -2.08
C LYS A 95 -26.77 -7.43 -2.05
N SER A 96 -26.03 -8.52 -2.05
CA SER A 96 -24.59 -8.48 -2.30
C SER A 96 -24.23 -9.61 -3.27
N PRO A 97 -23.66 -9.30 -4.44
CA PRO A 97 -23.30 -10.34 -5.41
C PRO A 97 -22.18 -11.25 -4.89
N ASN A 98 -21.33 -10.78 -3.96
CA ASN A 98 -20.05 -11.42 -3.64
C ASN A 98 -19.70 -11.47 -2.14
N ILE A 99 -20.65 -11.22 -1.24
CA ILE A 99 -20.39 -11.28 0.20
C ILE A 99 -21.50 -12.04 0.90
N PHE A 100 -21.13 -12.95 1.81
CA PHE A 100 -22.10 -13.58 2.70
C PHE A 100 -22.59 -12.57 3.71
N VAL A 101 -23.89 -12.37 3.75
CA VAL A 101 -24.53 -11.37 4.59
C VAL A 101 -25.46 -12.06 5.57
N LYS A 102 -25.13 -12.03 6.86
CA LYS A 102 -26.07 -12.51 7.90
C LYS A 102 -26.99 -11.36 8.29
N LYS A 103 -28.27 -11.50 7.96
CA LYS A 103 -29.29 -10.48 8.25
C LYS A 103 -29.67 -10.50 9.73
N LYS A 104 -29.78 -9.32 10.33
CA LYS A 104 -30.43 -9.09 11.63
C LYS A 104 -31.22 -7.80 11.53
N GLU A 105 -32.54 -7.91 11.34
CA GLU A 105 -33.44 -6.75 11.17
C GLU A 105 -33.02 -5.86 9.98
N ASN A 106 -32.87 -4.55 10.20
CA ASN A 106 -32.40 -3.56 9.21
C ASN A 106 -30.89 -3.55 9.04
N CYS A 107 -30.19 -4.43 9.76
CA CYS A 107 -28.75 -4.49 9.75
C CYS A 107 -28.26 -5.76 9.06
N ILE A 108 -27.03 -5.66 8.60
CA ILE A 108 -26.27 -6.78 8.08
C ILE A 108 -24.95 -6.95 8.79
N LEU A 109 -24.60 -8.20 9.03
CA LEU A 109 -23.26 -8.58 9.43
C LEU A 109 -22.42 -8.85 8.18
N LEU A 110 -21.28 -8.16 8.10
CA LEU A 110 -20.37 -8.22 6.98
C LEU A 110 -18.95 -8.49 7.48
N ASN A 111 -18.31 -9.54 6.99
CA ASN A 111 -16.88 -9.72 7.14
C ASN A 111 -16.15 -8.98 6.00
N SER A 112 -15.21 -8.10 6.35
CA SER A 112 -14.47 -7.31 5.35
C SER A 112 -13.58 -8.16 4.44
N GLY A 113 -13.27 -9.39 4.84
CA GLY A 113 -12.35 -10.30 4.15
C GLY A 113 -10.88 -10.00 4.47
N ASN A 114 -10.01 -10.82 3.89
CA ASN A 114 -8.59 -10.91 4.25
C ASN A 114 -7.65 -10.05 3.37
N LEU A 115 -8.18 -9.43 2.32
CA LEU A 115 -7.41 -8.64 1.34
C LEU A 115 -8.01 -7.24 1.21
N VAL A 116 -7.16 -6.26 0.95
CA VAL A 116 -7.57 -4.91 0.58
C VAL A 116 -8.33 -4.99 -0.75
N LYS A 117 -9.55 -4.46 -0.82
CA LYS A 117 -10.43 -4.58 -1.99
C LYS A 117 -11.51 -3.49 -2.02
N SER A 118 -12.07 -3.27 -3.21
CA SER A 118 -13.34 -2.56 -3.36
C SER A 118 -14.48 -3.56 -3.58
N ASN A 119 -15.67 -3.28 -3.04
CA ASN A 119 -16.86 -4.07 -3.32
C ASN A 119 -18.12 -3.19 -3.31
N ARG A 120 -19.27 -3.76 -3.63
CA ARG A 120 -20.56 -3.09 -3.60
C ARG A 120 -21.59 -3.94 -2.87
N ILE A 121 -22.40 -3.28 -2.07
CA ILE A 121 -23.63 -3.84 -1.52
C ILE A 121 -24.77 -2.92 -1.89
N GLN A 122 -25.96 -3.50 -2.03
CA GLN A 122 -27.16 -2.76 -2.38
C GLN A 122 -28.23 -2.99 -1.33
N TYR A 123 -29.00 -1.95 -1.05
CA TYR A 123 -30.23 -2.06 -0.30
C TYR A 123 -31.40 -1.77 -1.24
N VAL A 124 -32.36 -2.69 -1.28
CA VAL A 124 -33.55 -2.56 -2.10
C VAL A 124 -34.76 -2.40 -1.18
N THR A 125 -35.44 -1.27 -1.32
CA THR A 125 -36.70 -0.99 -0.61
C THR A 125 -37.85 -1.81 -1.19
N GLN A 126 -38.95 -1.97 -0.44
CA GLN A 126 -40.16 -2.63 -0.95
C GLN A 126 -40.73 -1.99 -2.22
N ILE A 127 -40.62 -0.67 -2.37
CA ILE A 127 -41.07 0.08 -3.56
C ILE A 127 -40.09 -0.01 -4.75
N GLY A 128 -39.01 -0.78 -4.61
CA GLY A 128 -38.06 -1.06 -5.69
C GLY A 128 -36.89 -0.08 -5.81
N ASN A 129 -36.81 0.97 -4.98
CA ASN A 129 -35.64 1.87 -4.98
C ASN A 129 -34.38 1.10 -4.54
N VAL A 130 -33.29 1.29 -5.30
CA VAL A 130 -32.00 0.65 -5.07
C VAL A 130 -31.00 1.70 -4.60
N PHE A 131 -30.41 1.47 -3.42
CA PHE A 131 -29.35 2.27 -2.85
C PHE A 131 -28.04 1.50 -2.91
N THR A 132 -26.98 2.11 -3.44
CA THR A 132 -25.69 1.44 -3.60
C THR A 132 -24.68 1.98 -2.61
N PHE A 133 -24.08 1.08 -1.84
CA PHE A 133 -22.98 1.39 -0.94
C PHE A 133 -21.70 0.76 -1.50
N ASN A 134 -20.73 1.60 -1.83
CA ASN A 134 -19.41 1.16 -2.21
C ASN A 134 -18.59 0.91 -0.94
N LEU A 135 -17.96 -0.26 -0.86
CA LEU A 135 -17.11 -0.67 0.25
C LEU A 135 -15.66 -0.51 -0.16
N LEU A 136 -14.87 0.13 0.69
CA LEU A 136 -13.43 0.35 0.56
C LEU A 136 -12.72 -0.36 1.72
N VAL A 137 -12.36 -1.63 1.52
CA VAL A 137 -11.66 -2.42 2.54
C VAL A 137 -10.16 -2.17 2.44
N GLY A 138 -9.56 -1.65 3.51
CA GLY A 138 -8.15 -1.26 3.61
C GLY A 138 -7.80 -0.03 2.77
N MET A 139 -8.79 0.80 2.43
CA MET A 139 -8.63 1.95 1.56
C MET A 139 -9.32 3.20 2.12
N LYS A 140 -8.97 4.36 1.56
CA LYS A 140 -9.51 5.69 1.85
C LYS A 140 -10.18 6.28 0.62
N TYR A 141 -11.32 6.92 0.82
CA TYR A 141 -11.95 7.80 -0.15
C TYR A 141 -11.37 9.20 0.01
N ILE A 142 -10.70 9.71 -1.02
CA ILE A 142 -10.03 11.01 -0.98
C ILE A 142 -10.47 11.83 -2.18
N ASP A 143 -11.14 12.95 -1.92
CA ASP A 143 -11.53 13.92 -2.93
C ASP A 143 -10.50 15.06 -2.99
N LEU A 144 -9.56 14.96 -3.94
CA LEU A 144 -8.55 15.98 -4.18
C LEU A 144 -9.13 17.21 -4.90
N SER A 145 -10.34 17.13 -5.47
CA SER A 145 -10.93 18.23 -6.22
C SER A 145 -11.46 19.36 -5.32
N THR A 146 -11.59 19.11 -4.03
CA THR A 146 -12.20 20.03 -3.06
C THR A 146 -11.34 21.24 -2.70
N GLN A 147 -10.03 21.17 -2.93
CA GLN A 147 -9.09 22.24 -2.57
C GLN A 147 -7.86 22.25 -3.49
N GLU A 148 -7.08 23.33 -3.44
CA GLU A 148 -5.75 23.37 -4.02
C GLU A 148 -4.74 22.63 -3.13
N HIS A 149 -3.74 22.02 -3.75
CA HIS A 149 -2.69 21.28 -3.07
C HIS A 149 -1.33 21.90 -3.38
N LEU A 150 -0.51 22.06 -2.34
CA LEU A 150 0.88 22.42 -2.50
C LEU A 150 1.63 21.21 -3.06
N ILE A 151 2.12 21.30 -4.29
CA ILE A 151 2.90 20.26 -4.95
C ILE A 151 4.22 20.86 -5.44
N GLY A 152 5.11 20.03 -5.99
CA GLY A 152 6.45 20.44 -6.35
C GLY A 152 7.44 20.44 -5.17
N THR A 153 8.72 20.61 -5.48
CA THR A 153 9.82 20.38 -4.51
C THR A 153 11.05 21.29 -4.65
N ASP A 154 11.13 22.11 -5.71
CA ASP A 154 12.28 23.02 -5.98
C ASP A 154 13.66 22.32 -5.94
N LEU A 155 13.72 21.01 -6.20
CA LEU A 155 14.95 20.20 -6.03
C LEU A 155 16.08 20.51 -7.00
N HIS A 156 15.73 20.72 -8.27
CA HIS A 156 16.69 20.78 -9.35
C HIS A 156 16.60 22.09 -10.08
N CYS A 157 17.53 22.96 -9.71
CA CYS A 157 17.81 24.23 -10.36
C CYS A 157 18.77 24.01 -11.54
N SER A 158 18.26 24.12 -12.76
CA SER A 158 19.08 24.22 -13.96
C SER A 158 19.44 25.69 -14.18
N ARG A 159 20.73 26.02 -14.14
CA ARG A 159 21.17 27.41 -14.40
C ARG A 159 21.17 27.70 -15.90
N THR A 160 20.52 28.79 -16.30
CA THR A 160 20.58 29.31 -17.67
C THR A 160 21.97 29.92 -17.96
N ARG A 161 22.27 30.20 -19.23
CA ARG A 161 23.46 30.97 -19.62
C ARG A 161 23.53 32.36 -18.97
N SER A 162 22.39 32.93 -18.58
CA SER A 162 22.30 34.21 -17.86
C SER A 162 22.47 34.08 -16.34
N GLY A 163 22.69 32.86 -15.82
CA GLY A 163 22.84 32.59 -14.39
C GLY A 163 21.51 32.41 -13.63
N ASN A 164 20.36 32.54 -14.30
CA ASN A 164 19.05 32.37 -13.69
C ASN A 164 18.79 30.90 -13.37
N CYS A 165 18.16 30.65 -12.23
CA CYS A 165 17.74 29.33 -11.81
C CYS A 165 16.38 28.96 -12.41
N ILE A 166 16.29 27.84 -13.12
CA ILE A 166 15.01 27.24 -13.55
C ILE A 166 14.81 25.94 -12.79
N TYR A 167 13.76 25.87 -11.99
CA TYR A 167 13.39 24.65 -11.27
C TYR A 167 12.62 23.71 -12.21
N ASN A 168 13.04 22.45 -12.30
CA ASN A 168 12.33 21.44 -13.10
C ASN A 168 10.96 21.05 -12.50
N ASP A 169 10.83 21.19 -11.17
CA ASP A 169 9.63 20.90 -10.40
C ASP A 169 9.33 22.03 -9.38
N PRO A 170 8.91 23.21 -9.87
CA PRO A 170 8.68 24.35 -9.00
C PRO A 170 7.55 24.08 -8.02
N VAL A 171 7.72 24.52 -6.78
CA VAL A 171 6.65 24.50 -5.77
C VAL A 171 5.49 25.36 -6.25
N ARG A 172 4.29 24.78 -6.28
CA ARG A 172 3.08 25.43 -6.79
C ARG A 172 1.84 24.92 -6.08
N HIS A 173 0.80 25.74 -6.04
CA HIS A 173 -0.55 25.31 -5.68
C HIS A 173 -1.26 24.87 -6.94
N GLU A 174 -1.81 23.65 -6.94
CA GLU A 174 -2.55 23.12 -8.07
C GLU A 174 -3.79 22.38 -7.58
N ARG A 175 -4.91 22.58 -8.27
CA ARG A 175 -6.13 21.82 -8.05
C ARG A 175 -6.04 20.50 -8.81
N ILE A 176 -6.13 19.38 -8.11
CA ILE A 176 -6.14 18.05 -8.72
C ILE A 176 -7.59 17.60 -8.81
N ASP A 177 -8.20 17.70 -9.99
CA ASP A 177 -9.62 17.38 -10.22
C ASP A 177 -9.86 15.85 -10.29
N LYS A 178 -9.65 15.17 -9.17
CA LYS A 178 -9.78 13.72 -9.04
C LYS A 178 -10.30 13.30 -7.69
N ILE A 179 -11.16 12.29 -7.72
CA ILE A 179 -11.59 11.53 -6.55
C ILE A 179 -10.91 10.17 -6.62
N LEU A 180 -10.24 9.76 -5.54
CA LEU A 180 -9.42 8.55 -5.49
C LEU A 180 -9.90 7.62 -4.38
N ALA A 181 -9.92 6.32 -4.68
CA ALA A 181 -9.78 5.28 -3.66
C ALA A 181 -8.28 4.98 -3.51
N VAL A 182 -7.72 5.23 -2.34
CA VAL A 182 -6.28 5.11 -2.06
C VAL A 182 -6.06 4.02 -1.02
N ASP A 183 -5.11 3.13 -1.23
CA ASP A 183 -4.75 2.16 -0.20
C ASP A 183 -4.35 2.89 1.09
N LYS A 184 -4.88 2.44 2.23
CA LYS A 184 -4.62 3.06 3.53
C LYS A 184 -3.17 2.83 3.98
N TYR A 185 -2.64 1.66 3.65
CA TYR A 185 -1.28 1.23 3.94
C TYR A 185 -0.53 0.96 2.64
N LYS A 186 0.79 0.77 2.73
CA LYS A 186 1.56 0.17 1.64
C LYS A 186 1.11 -1.27 1.42
N VAL A 187 1.25 -1.76 0.18
CA VAL A 187 0.98 -3.16 -0.13
C VAL A 187 1.87 -4.04 0.75
N THR A 188 1.29 -5.05 1.40
CA THR A 188 1.99 -5.96 2.31
C THR A 188 2.58 -7.17 1.58
N GLU A 189 3.60 -7.80 2.17
CA GLU A 189 4.24 -8.99 1.61
C GLU A 189 3.22 -10.11 1.36
N CYS A 190 2.33 -10.38 2.32
CA CYS A 190 1.28 -11.37 2.16
C CYS A 190 0.35 -11.02 0.99
N GLU A 191 -0.11 -9.78 0.88
CA GLU A 191 -1.02 -9.41 -0.20
C GLU A 191 -0.38 -9.52 -1.58
N PHE A 192 0.89 -9.13 -1.68
CA PHE A 192 1.66 -9.27 -2.92
C PHE A 192 1.79 -10.74 -3.33
N VAL A 193 2.20 -11.60 -2.40
CA VAL A 193 2.35 -13.05 -2.64
C VAL A 193 1.01 -13.71 -2.96
N GLN A 194 -0.07 -13.38 -2.27
CA GLN A 194 -1.39 -13.95 -2.55
C GLN A 194 -1.93 -13.51 -3.91
N ALA A 195 -1.72 -12.25 -4.30
CA ALA A 195 -2.17 -11.76 -5.61
C ALA A 195 -1.37 -12.40 -6.75
N LEU A 196 -0.05 -12.52 -6.61
CA LEU A 196 0.83 -13.08 -7.64
C LEU A 196 1.16 -14.56 -7.41
N TRP A 197 0.33 -15.26 -6.64
CA TRP A 197 0.63 -16.62 -6.18
C TRP A 197 1.02 -17.55 -7.32
N ASP A 198 0.26 -17.51 -8.42
CA ASP A 198 0.47 -18.40 -9.57
C ASP A 198 1.60 -17.91 -10.50
N SER A 199 2.02 -16.64 -10.37
CA SER A 199 3.17 -16.08 -11.10
C SER A 199 4.51 -16.29 -10.39
N ILE A 200 4.51 -16.50 -9.07
CA ILE A 200 5.72 -16.79 -8.30
C ILE A 200 6.01 -18.31 -8.36
N PRO A 201 7.22 -18.76 -8.74
CA PRO A 201 7.59 -20.17 -8.77
C PRO A 201 7.46 -20.86 -7.40
N ALA A 202 7.32 -22.19 -7.41
CA ALA A 202 7.26 -22.98 -6.18
C ALA A 202 8.64 -23.37 -5.62
N GLN A 203 9.65 -23.41 -6.47
CA GLN A 203 11.00 -23.88 -6.13
C GLN A 203 12.03 -22.80 -6.44
N GLU A 204 12.97 -22.64 -5.52
CA GLU A 204 14.14 -21.79 -5.71
C GLU A 204 15.04 -22.42 -6.77
N ASN A 205 15.81 -21.57 -7.43
CA ASN A 205 16.82 -22.02 -8.38
C ASN A 205 18.05 -21.14 -8.18
N LYS A 206 19.22 -21.77 -8.00
CA LYS A 206 20.49 -21.06 -7.78
C LYS A 206 20.88 -20.16 -8.95
N ASN A 207 20.34 -20.42 -10.13
CA ASN A 207 20.54 -19.57 -11.27
C ASN A 207 19.63 -18.34 -11.20
N LEU A 208 18.52 -18.35 -10.46
CA LEU A 208 17.63 -17.20 -10.33
C LEU A 208 18.27 -16.06 -9.55
N ASP A 209 17.96 -14.82 -9.96
CA ASP A 209 18.33 -13.63 -9.19
C ASP A 209 17.84 -13.73 -7.73
N ASP A 210 18.64 -13.19 -6.80
CA ASP A 210 18.38 -13.20 -5.35
C ASP A 210 16.99 -12.66 -5.00
N ASN A 211 16.49 -11.68 -5.77
CA ASN A 211 15.15 -11.12 -5.54
C ASN A 211 14.03 -12.12 -5.89
N ASN A 212 14.21 -12.92 -6.94
CA ASN A 212 13.23 -13.96 -7.28
C ASN A 212 13.19 -15.03 -6.20
N ASN A 213 14.36 -15.47 -5.71
CA ASN A 213 14.44 -16.44 -4.62
C ASN A 213 13.82 -15.91 -3.32
N PHE A 214 13.97 -14.61 -3.00
CA PHE A 214 13.29 -13.97 -1.87
C PHE A 214 11.76 -14.16 -1.93
N TRP A 215 11.13 -13.87 -3.08
CA TRP A 215 9.68 -14.02 -3.22
C TRP A 215 9.21 -15.47 -3.21
N ILE A 216 10.02 -16.40 -3.74
CA ILE A 216 9.75 -17.84 -3.68
C ILE A 216 9.79 -18.33 -2.22
N GLU A 217 10.79 -17.90 -1.44
CA GLU A 217 10.89 -18.24 -0.01
C GLU A 217 9.67 -17.71 0.77
N LYS A 218 9.27 -16.46 0.53
CA LYS A 218 8.05 -15.88 1.12
C LYS A 218 6.81 -16.71 0.77
N LYS A 219 6.66 -17.13 -0.49
CA LYS A 219 5.56 -18.00 -0.92
C LYS A 219 5.57 -19.36 -0.21
N LYS A 220 6.73 -20.01 -0.06
CA LYS A 220 6.85 -21.31 0.64
C LYS A 220 6.39 -21.24 2.11
N ASN A 221 6.61 -20.09 2.75
CA ASN A 221 6.22 -19.85 4.14
C ASN A 221 4.77 -19.38 4.30
N MET A 222 4.00 -19.32 3.21
CA MET A 222 2.60 -18.89 3.21
C MET A 222 1.68 -20.00 2.74
N LYS A 223 0.40 -19.92 3.13
CA LYS A 223 -0.66 -20.81 2.61
C LYS A 223 -1.42 -20.09 1.50
N LYS A 224 -1.69 -20.76 0.38
CA LYS A 224 -2.56 -20.22 -0.68
C LYS A 224 -3.94 -19.88 -0.09
N SER A 225 -4.44 -18.69 -0.39
CA SER A 225 -5.69 -18.15 0.17
C SER A 225 -5.66 -18.01 1.70
N GLY A 226 -4.47 -17.85 2.27
CA GLY A 226 -4.26 -17.58 3.69
C GLY A 226 -4.81 -16.22 4.12
N LYS A 227 -4.92 -16.02 5.44
CA LYS A 227 -5.30 -14.73 6.01
C LYS A 227 -4.07 -13.81 6.05
N CYS A 228 -4.14 -12.66 5.38
CA CYS A 228 -3.11 -11.64 5.48
C CYS A 228 -3.41 -10.70 6.64
N ASP A 229 -2.50 -10.54 7.60
CA ASP A 229 -2.65 -9.58 8.70
C ASP A 229 -2.81 -8.15 8.16
N ALA A 230 -3.67 -7.34 8.79
CA ALA A 230 -3.85 -5.93 8.46
C ALA A 230 -2.54 -5.15 8.54
N HIS A 231 -1.72 -5.50 9.53
CA HIS A 231 -0.42 -4.88 9.82
C HIS A 231 0.72 -5.85 9.51
N ASP A 232 0.63 -6.57 8.39
CA ASP A 232 1.77 -7.35 7.87
C ASP A 232 2.90 -6.41 7.40
N SER A 233 4.09 -6.97 7.19
CA SER A 233 5.25 -6.22 6.71
C SER A 233 4.99 -5.63 5.32
N ALA A 234 5.41 -4.37 5.10
CA ALA A 234 5.28 -3.78 3.76
C ALA A 234 6.11 -4.57 2.75
N ALA A 235 5.54 -4.84 1.59
CA ALA A 235 6.22 -5.50 0.49
C ALA A 235 7.40 -4.64 0.00
N THR A 236 8.55 -5.29 -0.16
CA THR A 236 9.81 -4.69 -0.60
C THR A 236 10.32 -5.39 -1.84
N ARG A 237 11.30 -4.80 -2.53
CA ARG A 237 11.96 -5.43 -3.68
C ARG A 237 11.02 -5.74 -4.85
N ILE A 238 10.11 -4.82 -5.12
CA ILE A 238 9.16 -4.94 -6.22
C ILE A 238 9.71 -4.22 -7.45
N HIS A 239 10.02 -5.01 -8.49
CA HIS A 239 10.31 -4.48 -9.82
C HIS A 239 9.07 -3.81 -10.42
N LEU A 240 9.27 -2.80 -11.27
CA LEU A 240 8.19 -2.00 -11.85
C LEU A 240 7.16 -2.87 -12.59
N TYR A 241 7.65 -3.85 -13.36
CA TYR A 241 6.81 -4.82 -14.07
C TYR A 241 5.88 -5.58 -13.11
N HIS A 242 6.40 -6.06 -11.98
CA HIS A 242 5.59 -6.76 -10.97
C HIS A 242 4.58 -5.83 -10.29
N ALA A 243 4.90 -4.54 -10.10
CA ALA A 243 3.94 -3.57 -9.59
C ALA A 243 2.75 -3.37 -10.55
N PHE A 244 3.00 -3.31 -11.86
CA PHE A 244 1.93 -3.24 -12.87
C PHE A 244 1.09 -4.51 -12.93
N LEU A 245 1.73 -5.68 -12.88
CA LEU A 245 1.02 -6.96 -12.80
C LEU A 245 0.14 -7.02 -11.56
N TYR A 246 0.67 -6.66 -10.39
CA TYR A 246 -0.09 -6.64 -9.15
C TYR A 246 -1.32 -5.71 -9.24
N ALA A 247 -1.15 -4.50 -9.78
CA ALA A 247 -2.26 -3.56 -9.97
C ALA A 247 -3.35 -4.11 -10.91
N ASN A 248 -2.95 -4.75 -12.01
CA ASN A 248 -3.89 -5.37 -12.96
C ASN A 248 -4.62 -6.58 -12.35
N VAL A 249 -3.89 -7.48 -11.68
CA VAL A 249 -4.49 -8.64 -11.00
C VAL A 249 -5.49 -8.19 -9.95
N ARG A 250 -5.15 -7.16 -9.18
CA ARG A 250 -6.06 -6.57 -8.20
C ARG A 250 -7.31 -5.96 -8.85
N SER A 251 -7.14 -5.31 -10.01
CA SER A 251 -8.26 -4.75 -10.77
C SER A 251 -9.22 -5.84 -11.22
N LEU A 252 -8.70 -6.91 -11.83
CA LEU A 252 -9.50 -8.04 -12.29
C LEU A 252 -10.22 -8.74 -11.14
N ARG A 253 -9.52 -8.96 -10.01
CA ARG A 253 -10.10 -9.59 -8.82
C ARG A 253 -11.30 -8.82 -8.27
N ASP A 254 -11.26 -7.50 -8.33
CA ASP A 254 -12.33 -6.63 -7.83
C ASP A 254 -13.35 -6.25 -8.92
N GLY A 255 -13.23 -6.81 -10.14
CA GLY A 255 -14.18 -6.61 -11.24
C GLY A 255 -14.00 -5.32 -12.05
N PHE A 256 -12.81 -4.70 -12.00
CA PHE A 256 -12.48 -3.49 -12.74
C PHE A 256 -11.65 -3.76 -13.98
N LYS A 257 -11.68 -2.80 -14.93
CA LYS A 257 -10.83 -2.82 -16.11
C LYS A 257 -9.38 -2.50 -15.72
N PRO A 258 -8.38 -3.34 -16.06
CA PRO A 258 -6.97 -3.04 -15.81
C PRO A 258 -6.50 -1.75 -16.48
N VAL A 259 -5.62 -1.00 -15.81
CA VAL A 259 -5.07 0.26 -16.33
C VAL A 259 -3.89 0.01 -17.28
N TYR A 260 -3.06 -1.00 -17.01
CA TYR A 260 -1.85 -1.23 -17.79
C TYR A 260 -2.07 -2.32 -18.84
N SER A 261 -1.69 -2.06 -20.09
CA SER A 261 -1.49 -3.10 -21.10
C SER A 261 0.00 -3.39 -21.21
N LEU A 262 0.39 -4.65 -21.05
CA LEU A 262 1.78 -5.10 -21.03
C LEU A 262 2.01 -6.00 -22.25
N LYS A 263 2.91 -5.61 -23.14
CA LYS A 263 3.25 -6.36 -24.35
C LYS A 263 4.76 -6.52 -24.49
N LYS A 264 5.21 -7.75 -24.71
CA LYS A 264 6.62 -8.00 -25.04
C LYS A 264 6.97 -7.29 -26.35
N THR A 265 8.17 -6.71 -26.41
CA THR A 265 8.69 -6.04 -27.59
C THR A 265 10.14 -6.44 -27.84
N GLU A 266 10.57 -6.37 -29.10
CA GLU A 266 11.95 -6.60 -29.51
C GLU A 266 12.82 -5.35 -29.38
N SER A 267 12.20 -4.17 -29.15
CA SER A 267 12.93 -2.93 -28.97
C SER A 267 13.76 -2.97 -27.69
N GLN A 268 15.08 -2.99 -27.85
CA GLN A 268 16.05 -2.97 -26.74
C GLN A 268 16.24 -1.58 -26.12
N LYS A 269 15.59 -0.54 -26.65
CA LYS A 269 15.73 0.81 -26.11
C LYS A 269 14.65 1.05 -25.06
N LYS A 270 15.09 1.26 -23.82
CA LYS A 270 14.28 1.96 -22.81
C LYS A 270 13.81 3.27 -23.44
N SER A 271 12.50 3.45 -23.47
CA SER A 271 11.85 4.65 -23.97
C SER A 271 10.90 5.10 -22.88
N PHE A 272 10.87 6.40 -22.61
CA PHE A 272 10.20 6.94 -21.43
C PHE A 272 8.94 7.72 -21.77
N ASP A 273 8.75 8.04 -23.06
CA ASP A 273 7.51 8.59 -23.59
C ASP A 273 7.53 8.47 -25.12
N ASN A 274 6.85 7.45 -25.64
CA ASN A 274 6.60 7.34 -27.08
C ASN A 274 5.49 8.32 -27.46
N LYS A 275 5.38 8.68 -28.74
CA LYS A 275 4.37 9.63 -29.23
C LYS A 275 2.92 9.23 -28.90
N ASP A 276 2.67 7.95 -28.68
CA ASP A 276 1.37 7.40 -28.30
C ASP A 276 1.14 7.34 -26.77
N GLY A 277 2.09 7.86 -25.97
CA GLY A 277 2.07 7.81 -24.51
C GLY A 277 2.45 6.45 -23.92
N SER A 278 2.91 5.50 -24.75
CA SER A 278 3.49 4.24 -24.28
C SER A 278 4.95 4.40 -23.88
N PHE A 279 5.48 3.46 -23.11
CA PHE A 279 6.89 3.46 -22.71
C PHE A 279 7.42 2.03 -22.56
N ASN A 280 8.73 1.85 -22.65
CA ASN A 280 9.37 0.54 -22.51
C ASN A 280 10.07 0.41 -21.16
N ILE A 281 9.86 -0.72 -20.49
CA ILE A 281 10.52 -1.07 -19.23
C ILE A 281 11.20 -2.44 -19.34
N ASP A 282 12.10 -2.71 -18.40
CA ASP A 282 12.62 -4.05 -18.18
C ASP A 282 11.57 -4.90 -17.45
N GLY A 283 11.12 -5.97 -18.11
CA GLY A 283 10.27 -7.01 -17.56
C GLY A 283 11.11 -8.13 -16.98
N THR A 284 11.36 -8.07 -15.68
CA THR A 284 11.91 -9.20 -14.94
C THR A 284 10.78 -10.18 -14.63
N SER A 285 10.76 -11.34 -15.28
CA SER A 285 9.85 -12.43 -14.90
C SER A 285 10.44 -13.20 -13.72
N PHE A 286 9.58 -13.75 -12.85
CA PHE A 286 10.06 -14.66 -11.80
C PHE A 286 10.67 -15.97 -12.34
N PHE A 287 10.44 -16.31 -13.61
CA PHE A 287 10.88 -17.57 -14.22
C PHE A 287 12.17 -17.47 -15.03
N VAL A 288 12.63 -16.26 -15.38
CA VAL A 288 13.73 -16.06 -16.32
C VAL A 288 14.66 -14.96 -15.81
N ASN A 289 15.97 -15.17 -15.89
CA ASN A 289 16.99 -14.18 -15.49
C ASN A 289 17.31 -13.14 -16.57
N VAL A 290 16.64 -13.23 -17.70
CA VAL A 290 16.82 -12.31 -18.81
C VAL A 290 15.65 -11.35 -18.74
N ALA A 291 15.95 -10.07 -18.52
CA ALA A 291 14.96 -9.02 -18.62
C ALA A 291 14.39 -9.01 -20.04
N GLU A 292 13.06 -9.12 -20.16
CA GLU A 292 12.36 -8.92 -21.42
C GLU A 292 12.02 -7.45 -21.58
N ASN A 293 12.08 -6.90 -22.79
CA ASN A 293 11.59 -5.53 -23.00
C ASN A 293 10.07 -5.56 -23.06
N ILE A 294 9.42 -4.81 -22.18
CA ILE A 294 7.96 -4.72 -22.09
C ILE A 294 7.53 -3.32 -22.49
N ASN A 295 6.74 -3.22 -23.55
CA ASN A 295 6.01 -2.02 -23.88
C ASN A 295 4.75 -1.94 -23.00
N VAL A 296 4.59 -0.80 -22.35
CA VAL A 296 3.50 -0.49 -21.42
C VAL A 296 2.65 0.62 -22.01
N MET A 297 1.35 0.36 -22.13
CA MET A 297 0.36 1.38 -22.49
C MET A 297 -0.59 1.61 -21.30
N ILE A 298 -0.89 2.89 -21.01
CA ILE A 298 -1.81 3.28 -19.96
C ILE A 298 -3.18 3.58 -20.56
N ASP A 299 -4.20 2.81 -20.18
CA ASP A 299 -5.59 3.11 -20.50
C ASP A 299 -6.16 4.12 -19.49
N LYS A 300 -6.20 5.39 -19.89
CA LYS A 300 -6.78 6.48 -19.07
C LYS A 300 -8.29 6.30 -18.83
N ASN A 301 -8.96 5.50 -19.65
CA ASN A 301 -10.40 5.22 -19.52
C ASN A 301 -10.70 4.02 -18.61
N ALA A 302 -9.70 3.23 -18.24
CA ALA A 302 -9.87 2.17 -17.25
C ALA A 302 -10.28 2.74 -15.88
N ASP A 303 -10.97 1.91 -15.09
CA ASP A 303 -11.46 2.20 -13.75
C ASP A 303 -10.79 1.34 -12.68
N GLY A 304 -9.76 0.59 -13.05
CA GLY A 304 -8.97 -0.25 -12.16
C GLY A 304 -7.87 0.48 -11.39
N TYR A 305 -7.14 -0.31 -10.61
CA TYR A 305 -6.04 0.16 -9.79
C TYR A 305 -4.79 0.45 -10.62
N ARG A 306 -4.01 1.42 -10.15
CA ARG A 306 -2.72 1.81 -10.70
C ARG A 306 -1.82 2.36 -9.60
N LEU A 307 -0.55 2.53 -9.93
CA LEU A 307 0.35 3.36 -9.13
C LEU A 307 -0.14 4.83 -9.17
N PRO A 308 0.07 5.60 -8.08
CA PRO A 308 -0.25 7.02 -8.07
C PRO A 308 0.65 7.78 -9.06
N TYR A 309 0.12 8.86 -9.63
CA TYR A 309 0.94 9.81 -10.37
C TYR A 309 1.69 10.75 -9.42
N TYR A 310 2.76 11.37 -9.89
CA TYR A 310 3.61 12.27 -9.09
C TYR A 310 2.84 13.30 -8.25
N ASP A 311 2.02 14.12 -8.90
CA ASP A 311 1.29 15.19 -8.22
C ASP A 311 0.22 14.61 -7.28
N GLU A 312 -0.40 13.48 -7.63
CA GLU A 312 -1.32 12.76 -6.74
C GLU A 312 -0.59 12.29 -5.49
N TRP A 313 0.55 11.61 -5.63
CA TRP A 313 1.33 11.14 -4.49
C TRP A 313 1.82 12.30 -3.62
N THR A 314 2.24 13.40 -4.23
CA THR A 314 2.71 14.59 -3.53
C THR A 314 1.59 15.22 -2.69
N ALA A 315 0.39 15.38 -3.26
CA ALA A 315 -0.78 15.86 -2.51
C ALA A 315 -1.21 14.88 -1.41
N LEU A 316 -1.28 13.59 -1.73
CA LEU A 316 -1.62 12.53 -0.78
C LEU A 316 -0.62 12.44 0.38
N SER A 317 0.67 12.62 0.10
CA SER A 317 1.72 12.60 1.12
C SER A 317 1.58 13.79 2.03
N ARG A 318 1.48 15.03 1.50
CA ARG A 318 1.37 16.25 2.32
C ARG A 318 0.11 16.29 3.19
N GLY A 319 -1.00 15.69 2.74
CA GLY A 319 -2.27 15.76 3.47
C GLY A 319 -2.93 17.14 3.34
N SER A 320 -4.18 17.27 3.81
CA SER A 320 -4.96 18.51 3.62
C SER A 320 -4.44 19.72 4.41
N ALA A 321 -3.83 19.52 5.58
CA ALA A 321 -3.23 20.58 6.40
C ALA A 321 -1.69 20.55 6.40
N GLY A 322 -1.08 19.78 5.50
CA GLY A 322 0.37 19.68 5.41
C GLY A 322 0.99 18.95 6.60
N THR A 323 0.42 17.82 7.05
CA THR A 323 1.02 16.97 8.12
C THR A 323 2.52 16.77 7.90
N TYR A 324 2.91 16.58 6.64
CA TYR A 324 4.30 16.40 6.22
C TYR A 324 4.87 17.60 5.44
N GLY A 325 4.28 18.78 5.59
CA GLY A 325 4.78 20.02 5.01
C GLY A 325 6.17 20.38 5.55
N GLU A 326 6.95 21.10 4.75
CA GLU A 326 8.37 21.40 5.01
C GLU A 326 8.61 22.17 6.32
N GLY A 327 7.58 22.82 6.89
CA GLY A 327 7.67 23.45 8.22
C GLY A 327 7.26 22.54 9.39
N ASN A 328 6.52 21.45 9.15
CA ASN A 328 5.88 20.66 10.20
C ASN A 328 6.71 19.47 10.71
N LEU A 329 7.73 19.04 9.96
CA LEU A 329 8.58 17.90 10.32
C LEU A 329 10.04 18.27 10.60
N ASN A 330 10.33 19.52 10.94
CA ASN A 330 11.69 19.95 11.30
C ASN A 330 12.12 19.43 12.69
N ASP A 331 11.20 18.82 13.43
CA ASP A 331 11.46 18.11 14.68
C ASP A 331 11.48 16.58 14.45
N SER A 332 12.61 15.94 14.77
CA SER A 332 12.81 14.50 14.66
C SER A 332 11.85 13.71 15.55
N THR A 333 11.51 14.23 16.73
CA THR A 333 10.58 13.60 17.67
C THR A 333 9.19 13.55 17.08
N ARG A 334 8.73 14.67 16.51
CA ARG A 334 7.46 14.72 15.80
C ARG A 334 7.46 13.84 14.56
N LYS A 335 8.53 13.86 13.75
CA LYS A 335 8.62 13.03 12.53
C LYS A 335 8.55 11.52 12.85
N ALA A 336 9.18 11.08 13.94
CA ALA A 336 9.15 9.68 14.38
C ALA A 336 7.75 9.18 14.77
N GLN A 337 6.79 10.09 15.05
CA GLN A 337 5.41 9.69 15.29
C GLN A 337 4.66 9.29 14.02
N TYR A 338 5.15 9.65 12.83
CA TYR A 338 4.45 9.49 11.55
C TYR A 338 5.25 8.71 10.51
N ALA A 339 6.53 8.47 10.74
CA ALA A 339 7.42 7.88 9.75
C ALA A 339 8.53 7.05 10.38
N TRP A 340 8.90 5.97 9.70
CA TRP A 340 9.99 5.08 10.07
C TRP A 340 11.29 5.49 9.36
N PHE A 341 12.35 5.83 10.09
CA PHE A 341 13.63 6.26 9.51
C PHE A 341 14.81 5.97 10.46
N GLY A 342 16.03 6.07 9.95
CA GLY A 342 17.27 5.96 10.73
C GLY A 342 17.59 4.56 11.29
N ILE A 343 16.80 3.53 10.96
CA ILE A 343 16.99 2.18 11.49
C ILE A 343 17.85 1.37 10.53
N ARG A 344 19.00 0.88 11.01
CA ARG A 344 19.92 0.01 10.26
C ARG A 344 20.00 -1.36 10.95
N GLU A 345 19.86 -2.43 10.18
CA GLU A 345 20.06 -3.79 10.69
C GLU A 345 21.55 -4.18 10.54
N SER A 346 22.10 -4.84 11.57
CA SER A 346 23.53 -5.16 11.66
C SER A 346 24.00 -6.24 10.67
N ASP A 347 23.07 -7.01 10.10
CA ASP A 347 23.32 -8.04 9.10
C ASP A 347 23.21 -7.51 7.65
N ASP A 348 22.98 -6.20 7.47
CA ASP A 348 22.91 -5.61 6.14
C ASP A 348 24.30 -5.46 5.53
N PHE A 349 24.45 -5.91 4.28
CA PHE A 349 25.67 -5.77 3.49
C PHE A 349 26.19 -4.32 3.51
N TYR A 350 25.30 -3.35 3.30
CA TYR A 350 25.69 -1.94 3.24
C TYR A 350 26.16 -1.38 4.60
N SER A 351 25.76 -1.99 5.72
CA SER A 351 26.23 -1.60 7.06
C SER A 351 27.71 -1.94 7.28
N THR A 352 28.24 -2.89 6.51
CA THR A 352 29.64 -3.33 6.57
C THR A 352 30.55 -2.59 5.59
N LEU A 353 29.98 -1.72 4.74
CA LEU A 353 30.76 -0.93 3.80
C LEU A 353 31.47 0.22 4.51
N ASP A 354 32.78 0.28 4.32
CA ASP A 354 33.60 1.40 4.74
C ASP A 354 33.24 2.66 3.93
N SER A 355 32.50 3.57 4.55
CA SER A 355 32.03 4.83 3.95
C SER A 355 33.15 5.80 3.55
N THR A 356 34.41 5.53 3.93
CA THR A 356 35.56 6.35 3.51
C THR A 356 36.10 5.94 2.12
N LYS A 357 35.76 4.74 1.65
CA LYS A 357 36.16 4.27 0.31
C LYS A 357 35.23 4.83 -0.75
N PHE A 358 35.82 5.44 -1.78
CA PHE A 358 35.09 6.05 -2.89
C PHE A 358 34.09 5.10 -3.57
N GLU A 359 34.48 3.85 -3.82
CA GLU A 359 33.58 2.83 -4.41
C GLU A 359 32.36 2.55 -3.53
N ASN A 360 32.56 2.46 -2.21
CA ASN A 360 31.48 2.28 -1.25
C ASN A 360 30.61 3.52 -1.15
N GLN A 361 31.18 4.73 -1.28
CA GLN A 361 30.41 5.97 -1.32
C GLN A 361 29.50 6.00 -2.55
N ILE A 362 29.99 5.59 -3.73
CA ILE A 362 29.16 5.46 -4.93
C ILE A 362 28.03 4.45 -4.68
N ILE A 363 28.37 3.26 -4.18
CA ILE A 363 27.43 2.19 -3.91
C ILE A 363 26.33 2.62 -2.91
N LEU A 364 26.71 3.29 -1.82
CA LEU A 364 25.78 3.82 -0.81
C LEU A 364 24.93 4.96 -1.37
N LYS A 365 25.53 5.89 -2.14
CA LYS A 365 24.85 7.02 -2.77
C LYS A 365 23.77 6.56 -3.76
N HIS A 366 24.03 5.48 -4.50
CA HIS A 366 23.10 4.90 -5.46
C HIS A 366 22.24 3.78 -4.87
N SER A 367 22.37 3.47 -3.56
CA SER A 367 21.51 2.50 -2.91
C SER A 367 20.15 3.13 -2.60
N CYS A 368 19.15 2.78 -3.40
CA CYS A 368 17.75 3.09 -3.12
C CYS A 368 17.21 2.19 -2.00
N GLY A 369 17.72 2.38 -0.78
CA GLY A 369 17.50 1.48 0.36
C GLY A 369 18.57 0.39 0.48
N LEU A 370 18.61 -0.31 1.60
CA LEU A 370 19.68 -1.30 1.85
C LEU A 370 19.29 -2.71 1.39
N TRP A 371 20.25 -3.49 0.84
CA TRP A 371 20.04 -4.65 -0.03
C TRP A 371 19.49 -5.86 0.72
N LYS A 372 19.53 -5.88 2.05
CA LYS A 372 18.89 -6.91 2.89
C LYS A 372 17.89 -6.34 3.90
N GLN A 373 17.50 -5.08 3.72
CA GLN A 373 16.64 -4.39 4.65
C GLN A 373 15.29 -5.07 4.82
N ARG A 374 15.01 -5.55 6.02
CA ARG A 374 13.67 -6.02 6.33
C ARG A 374 12.74 -4.83 6.48
N SER A 375 11.52 -5.00 5.98
CA SER A 375 10.44 -4.05 6.28
C SER A 375 9.92 -4.25 7.70
N ARG A 376 8.92 -3.45 8.07
CA ARG A 376 8.18 -3.53 9.33
C ARG A 376 6.67 -3.58 9.05
N PRO A 377 5.87 -4.03 10.03
CA PRO A 377 4.42 -3.90 10.01
C PRO A 377 3.93 -2.51 9.57
N VAL A 378 3.02 -2.48 8.61
CA VAL A 378 2.39 -1.22 8.16
C VAL A 378 1.42 -0.67 9.20
N GLY A 379 1.19 0.63 9.20
CA GLY A 379 0.13 1.25 9.99
C GLY A 379 0.39 1.35 11.50
N MET A 380 1.66 1.21 11.91
CA MET A 380 2.07 1.23 13.31
C MET A 380 2.27 2.63 13.88
N LEU A 381 2.49 3.62 13.00
CA LEU A 381 2.67 5.03 13.37
C LEU A 381 1.39 5.83 13.11
N LYS A 382 1.38 7.13 13.40
CA LYS A 382 0.22 8.00 13.14
C LYS A 382 0.02 8.20 11.63
N PRO A 383 -1.23 8.25 11.15
CA PRO A 383 -1.52 8.62 9.78
C PRO A 383 -1.44 10.14 9.57
N ASN A 384 -1.41 10.56 8.31
CA ASN A 384 -1.68 11.95 7.96
C ASN A 384 -3.16 12.32 8.01
N ASP A 385 -3.46 13.57 7.62
CA ASP A 385 -4.82 14.12 7.64
C ASP A 385 -5.82 13.38 6.74
N TYR A 386 -5.34 12.62 5.74
CA TYR A 386 -6.18 11.74 4.92
C TYR A 386 -6.35 10.33 5.51
N GLY A 387 -5.76 10.05 6.68
CA GLY A 387 -5.78 8.73 7.28
C GLY A 387 -4.86 7.73 6.56
N LEU A 388 -3.87 8.22 5.81
CA LEU A 388 -2.86 7.40 5.13
C LEU A 388 -1.63 7.23 6.04
N TYR A 389 -1.14 6.01 6.12
CA TYR A 389 -0.03 5.64 6.99
C TYR A 389 1.25 5.43 6.19
N ASP A 390 2.38 5.63 6.84
CA ASP A 390 3.71 5.32 6.29
C ASP A 390 4.01 6.05 4.97
N MET A 391 3.36 7.19 4.67
CA MET A 391 3.63 7.94 3.43
C MET A 391 5.10 8.34 3.33
N LEU A 392 5.75 8.57 4.47
CA LEU A 392 7.19 8.70 4.60
C LEU A 392 7.78 7.52 5.37
N GLY A 393 8.94 7.05 4.92
CA GLY A 393 9.75 6.05 5.60
C GLY A 393 9.31 4.63 5.29
N LEU A 394 9.75 3.68 6.10
CA LEU A 394 9.44 2.25 5.95
C LEU A 394 10.04 1.63 4.68
N VAL A 395 9.41 1.86 3.54
CA VAL A 395 9.84 1.44 2.20
C VAL A 395 9.42 2.51 1.21
N CYS A 396 10.24 2.88 0.23
CA CYS A 396 9.79 3.91 -0.71
C CYS A 396 8.63 3.39 -1.59
N GLU A 397 7.78 4.27 -2.08
CA GLU A 397 6.64 3.93 -2.94
C GLU A 397 6.96 4.25 -4.41
N ARG A 398 6.72 3.30 -5.32
CA ARG A 398 6.77 3.59 -6.76
C ARG A 398 5.66 4.54 -7.18
N VAL A 399 6.03 5.63 -7.84
CA VAL A 399 5.16 6.70 -8.31
C VAL A 399 5.39 6.92 -9.80
N MET A 400 4.32 7.07 -10.58
CA MET A 400 4.39 7.22 -12.04
C MET A 400 4.62 8.67 -12.47
N LEU A 401 5.46 8.84 -13.49
CA LEU A 401 5.82 10.14 -14.10
C LEU A 401 5.38 10.20 -15.57
N PRO A 402 4.08 10.05 -15.90
CA PRO A 402 3.65 9.97 -17.30
C PRO A 402 3.88 11.30 -18.02
N GLY A 403 4.65 11.29 -19.10
CA GLY A 403 4.86 12.46 -19.98
C GLY A 403 5.65 13.63 -19.39
N LYS A 404 6.19 13.49 -18.17
CA LYS A 404 7.03 14.51 -17.53
C LYS A 404 8.08 13.83 -16.66
N SER A 405 9.24 13.58 -17.26
CA SER A 405 10.46 13.27 -16.53
C SER A 405 10.86 14.50 -15.69
N LEU A 406 10.94 14.34 -14.37
CA LEU A 406 11.40 15.39 -13.44
C LEU A 406 12.86 15.22 -13.04
N PHE A 407 13.31 13.96 -12.95
CA PHE A 407 14.59 13.55 -12.38
C PHE A 407 15.38 12.67 -13.37
N HIS A 408 15.42 13.04 -14.67
CA HIS A 408 16.00 12.26 -15.79
C HIS A 408 15.01 11.33 -16.51
N ASN A 409 15.46 10.66 -17.56
CA ASN A 409 14.69 9.78 -18.42
C ASN A 409 14.12 8.57 -17.62
N GLU A 410 13.05 8.79 -16.86
CA GLU A 410 12.37 7.78 -16.05
C GLU A 410 10.84 7.89 -16.19
N VAL A 411 10.17 6.74 -16.13
CA VAL A 411 8.70 6.61 -16.19
C VAL A 411 8.07 6.47 -14.81
N SER A 412 8.90 6.18 -13.81
CA SER A 412 8.51 6.07 -12.42
C SER A 412 9.68 6.42 -11.53
N SER A 413 9.40 7.00 -10.38
CA SER A 413 10.40 7.31 -9.35
C SER A 413 9.97 6.71 -8.02
N CYS A 414 10.92 6.42 -7.13
CA CYS A 414 10.60 5.99 -5.78
C CYS A 414 10.53 7.15 -4.79
N LYS A 415 9.42 7.30 -4.08
CA LYS A 415 9.13 8.45 -3.22
C LYS A 415 8.90 8.05 -1.75
N GLY A 416 9.09 9.01 -0.85
CA GLY A 416 8.79 8.86 0.58
C GLY A 416 9.93 8.32 1.44
N GLY A 417 11.02 7.84 0.84
CA GLY A 417 12.20 7.35 1.55
C GLY A 417 12.01 5.99 2.22
N PHE A 418 13.04 5.55 2.94
CA PHE A 418 13.18 4.20 3.48
C PHE A 418 13.28 4.22 5.00
N LEU A 419 13.11 3.05 5.62
CA LEU A 419 13.39 2.84 7.05
C LEU A 419 14.85 3.21 7.43
N THR A 420 15.77 3.19 6.48
CA THR A 420 17.21 3.51 6.65
C THR A 420 17.56 4.96 6.31
N SER A 421 16.62 5.70 5.70
CA SER A 421 16.84 7.10 5.34
C SER A 421 17.18 7.92 6.58
N SER A 422 18.04 8.91 6.40
CA SER A 422 18.29 9.90 7.45
C SER A 422 17.04 10.74 7.72
N PHE A 423 17.05 11.47 8.84
CA PHE A 423 15.98 12.40 9.16
C PHE A 423 15.83 13.47 8.07
N GLU A 424 16.95 13.96 7.53
CA GLU A 424 17.04 14.99 6.50
C GLU A 424 16.52 14.49 5.15
N GLU A 425 16.84 13.25 4.79
CA GLU A 425 16.36 12.58 3.58
C GLU A 425 14.87 12.27 3.65
N LEU A 426 14.27 12.19 4.83
CA LEU A 426 12.87 11.80 4.97
C LEU A 426 11.93 12.98 4.75
N ASN A 427 11.76 13.37 3.49
CA ASN A 427 10.93 14.46 3.05
C ASN A 427 10.25 14.14 1.70
N VAL A 428 9.26 14.97 1.31
CA VAL A 428 8.50 14.82 0.05
C VAL A 428 9.39 14.96 -1.20
N ARG A 429 10.53 15.62 -1.04
CA ARG A 429 11.53 15.82 -2.09
C ARG A 429 12.37 14.57 -2.36
N ASN A 430 12.49 13.67 -1.38
CA ASN A 430 13.27 12.45 -1.56
C ASN A 430 12.78 11.67 -2.78
N HIS A 431 13.72 11.33 -3.65
CA HIS A 431 13.52 10.49 -4.79
C HIS A 431 14.74 9.58 -4.93
N CYS A 432 14.54 8.41 -5.51
CA CYS A 432 15.64 7.54 -5.87
C CYS A 432 15.44 7.06 -7.28
N ASP A 433 16.43 7.35 -8.12
CA ASP A 433 16.40 7.08 -9.55
C ASP A 433 16.53 5.58 -9.83
N ASP A 434 15.79 5.11 -10.83
CA ASP A 434 15.93 3.77 -11.40
C ASP A 434 17.05 3.76 -12.48
N ASP A 435 18.14 4.47 -12.20
CA ASP A 435 19.30 4.54 -13.09
C ASP A 435 19.94 3.15 -13.11
N GLY A 436 19.83 2.49 -14.27
CA GLY A 436 20.04 1.04 -14.49
C GLY A 436 21.38 0.41 -14.09
N PHE A 437 22.22 1.08 -13.30
CA PHE A 437 23.35 0.51 -12.58
C PHE A 437 22.95 -0.16 -11.25
N ALA A 438 21.87 0.27 -10.60
CA ALA A 438 21.42 -0.30 -9.34
C ALA A 438 20.18 -1.19 -9.55
N SER A 439 20.38 -2.37 -10.14
CA SER A 439 19.37 -3.45 -10.25
C SER A 439 18.89 -4.00 -8.89
N LYS A 440 19.15 -3.28 -7.79
CA LYS A 440 19.11 -3.78 -6.42
C LYS A 440 18.11 -3.00 -5.56
N LEU A 441 16.84 -3.06 -5.94
CA LEU A 441 15.80 -2.12 -5.52
C LEU A 441 15.06 -2.56 -4.24
N TYR A 442 14.80 -1.61 -3.33
CA TYR A 442 13.97 -1.78 -2.11
C TYR A 442 12.62 -1.08 -2.21
N GLN A 443 12.03 -1.15 -3.39
CA GLN A 443 10.84 -0.38 -3.68
C GLN A 443 9.60 -1.18 -3.29
N GLY A 444 8.72 -0.51 -2.55
CA GLY A 444 7.36 -0.95 -2.30
C GLY A 444 6.39 -0.23 -3.23
N LEU A 445 5.11 -0.33 -2.92
CA LEU A 445 4.07 0.37 -3.64
C LEU A 445 2.85 0.62 -2.77
N ARG A 446 2.06 1.57 -3.24
CA ARG A 446 0.69 1.84 -2.83
C ARG A 446 -0.15 1.94 -4.09
N LEU A 447 -1.38 1.42 -4.08
CA LEU A 447 -2.28 1.59 -5.22
C LEU A 447 -3.30 2.69 -4.99
N VAL A 448 -3.69 3.31 -6.09
CA VAL A 448 -4.83 4.22 -6.19
C VAL A 448 -5.76 3.74 -7.30
N ARG A 449 -7.04 4.12 -7.21
CA ARG A 449 -8.05 3.92 -8.24
C ARG A 449 -8.85 5.20 -8.38
N GLN A 450 -8.98 5.71 -9.60
CA GLN A 450 -9.81 6.88 -9.84
C GLN A 450 -11.30 6.49 -9.75
N ILE A 451 -12.05 7.23 -8.96
CA ILE A 451 -13.51 7.12 -8.87
C ILE A 451 -14.08 8.02 -9.96
N LYS A 452 -14.92 7.43 -10.82
CA LYS A 452 -15.56 8.10 -11.96
C LYS A 452 -17.05 8.23 -11.70
#